data_AF-A0A8C1HV16-F1
#
_entry.id   AF-A0A8C1HV16-F1
#
_cell.length_a   1.000
_cell.length_b   1.000
_cell.length_c   1.000
_cell.angle_alpha   90.00
_cell.angle_beta   90.00
_cell.angle_gamma   90.00
#
_symmetry.space_group_name_H-M   'P 1'
#
loop_
_entity.id
_entity.type
_entity.pdbx_description
1 polymer ?
#
loop_
_entity_poly.entity_id
_entity_poly.type
_entity_poly.pdbx_seq_one_letter_code
_entity_poly.pdbx_strand_id
1 'polypeptide(L)'
;ILNIWSRSKLARGKQFKVLDGLLAQYGSVESCEQVNTDTETAVVNVRYAGKDQAREALDKLNGFLMENYALKVSYIPDETAAADAPAVGGRRGFNPRGPPRQGSPNLGARPKLQSDVPLRMLVPTQFVGAIIGKEGATIRNITKQTHSKIDIHRKENAGAAEKPITVHSTPEGCSSACRNIMEIMQKEAVDTKITEEIPLKILAHNNFVGRLIGKEGRNLKKIEQDTDTKITISPLQDLTLYNPERTITVKGTLEACGKAEEEIMKKIRESYENDVAAMHLQSNLIPGLNLNALGIFPGAASGGMSPSVVSGPPAGAQAGYQSFGPQVESETVHLFIPALAVGAIIGKQGQHIKQLSRFAGASIKIAPADGIDTKQRMVIITGPPEAQFKAQGRIFGKLKEENFFGPKEEVKLEAHIKVPSFAAGRVIGKGGKTVNELQNLTSAEVVVPRDQTPDENDQVVVKITGHFYASQLAQRKIQEIISQVRRQQQPKASATGPPVARRK
;
A
#
# COMPACT_ATOMS: atom_id res chain seq x y z
N ILE A 1 -8.44 21.32 -8.22
CA ILE A 1 -8.26 20.84 -9.62
C ILE A 1 -9.54 20.10 -10.05
N LEU A 2 -9.93 20.10 -11.32
CA LEU A 2 -11.05 19.32 -11.84
C LEU A 2 -10.56 18.13 -12.65
N ASN A 3 -11.19 16.97 -12.48
CA ASN A 3 -10.97 15.79 -13.28
C ASN A 3 -12.16 15.59 -14.22
N ILE A 4 -11.93 15.61 -15.53
CA ILE A 4 -12.95 15.51 -16.58
C ILE A 4 -12.73 14.22 -17.36
N TRP A 5 -13.75 13.37 -17.46
CA TRP A 5 -13.66 12.15 -18.28
C TRP A 5 -14.97 11.84 -19.03
N SER A 6 -14.84 11.09 -20.13
CA SER A 6 -15.96 10.63 -20.96
C SER A 6 -15.78 9.17 -21.40
N ARG A 7 -16.89 8.42 -21.49
CA ARG A 7 -16.92 7.04 -21.99
C ARG A 7 -16.98 7.02 -23.52
N SER A 8 -15.79 7.14 -24.12
CA SER A 8 -15.36 6.76 -25.48
C SER A 8 -14.64 7.88 -26.24
N LYS A 9 -13.56 7.49 -26.91
CA LYS A 9 -12.68 8.23 -27.86
C LYS A 9 -12.77 9.76 -27.82
N LEU A 10 -12.20 10.37 -26.77
CA LEU A 10 -11.59 11.71 -26.87
C LEU A 10 -10.18 11.61 -27.49
N ALA A 11 -9.98 10.65 -28.39
CA ALA A 11 -8.68 10.22 -28.88
C ALA A 11 -8.54 10.58 -30.36
N ARG A 12 -8.20 11.86 -30.61
CA ARG A 12 -7.36 12.38 -31.70
C ARG A 12 -7.43 13.90 -31.65
N GLY A 13 -6.28 14.58 -31.71
CA GLY A 13 -6.04 16.00 -31.36
C GLY A 13 -6.90 17.11 -31.98
N LYS A 14 -7.97 16.80 -32.73
CA LYS A 14 -9.01 17.77 -33.12
C LYS A 14 -10.04 18.04 -32.01
N GLN A 15 -10.35 17.07 -31.14
CA GLN A 15 -11.37 17.23 -30.08
C GLN A 15 -10.86 17.97 -28.83
N PHE A 16 -9.55 17.96 -28.57
CA PHE A 16 -8.92 18.68 -27.45
C PHE A 16 -9.07 20.21 -27.57
N LYS A 17 -8.96 20.75 -28.80
CA LYS A 17 -9.14 22.19 -29.05
C LYS A 17 -10.55 22.70 -28.75
N VAL A 18 -11.57 21.84 -28.90
CA VAL A 18 -12.97 22.20 -28.59
C VAL A 18 -13.18 22.20 -27.07
N LEU A 19 -12.55 21.26 -26.36
CA LEU A 19 -12.57 21.22 -24.90
C LEU A 19 -11.86 22.44 -24.30
N ASP A 20 -10.68 22.83 -24.81
CA ASP A 20 -9.98 24.04 -24.36
C ASP A 20 -10.83 25.31 -24.53
N GLY A 21 -11.53 25.43 -25.66
CA GLY A 21 -12.45 26.54 -25.92
C GLY A 21 -13.67 26.55 -24.98
N LEU A 22 -14.17 25.37 -24.59
CA LEU A 22 -15.27 25.22 -23.63
C LEU A 22 -14.81 25.54 -22.20
N LEU A 23 -13.62 25.08 -21.82
CA LEU A 23 -13.04 25.31 -20.49
C LEU A 23 -12.75 26.79 -20.25
N ALA A 24 -12.28 27.51 -21.27
CA ALA A 24 -11.99 28.94 -21.21
C ALA A 24 -13.23 29.83 -20.99
N GLN A 25 -14.45 29.33 -21.25
CA GLN A 25 -15.69 30.10 -21.01
C GLN A 25 -16.01 30.25 -19.52
N TYR A 26 -15.48 29.39 -18.67
CA TYR A 26 -15.78 29.34 -17.24
C TYR A 26 -14.65 29.89 -16.35
N GLY A 27 -13.54 30.32 -16.95
CA GLY A 27 -12.44 30.95 -16.23
C GLY A 27 -11.08 30.79 -16.89
N SER A 28 -10.06 31.37 -16.25
CA SER A 28 -8.67 31.26 -16.72
C SER A 28 -8.09 29.91 -16.30
N VAL A 29 -7.74 29.08 -17.28
CA VAL A 29 -7.13 27.76 -17.07
C VAL A 29 -5.61 27.91 -16.88
N GLU A 30 -5.09 27.53 -15.72
CA GLU A 30 -3.65 27.55 -15.39
C GLU A 30 -2.92 26.32 -15.93
N SER A 31 -3.56 25.16 -15.93
CA SER A 31 -3.00 23.91 -16.47
C SER A 31 -4.11 22.98 -16.96
N CYS A 32 -3.88 22.34 -18.11
CA CYS A 32 -4.77 21.35 -18.71
C CYS A 32 -3.91 20.16 -19.15
N GLU A 33 -3.93 19.08 -18.37
CA GLU A 33 -3.10 17.90 -18.58
C GLU A 33 -3.97 16.70 -18.95
N GLN A 34 -3.71 16.11 -20.12
CA GLN A 34 -4.31 14.82 -20.47
C GLN A 34 -3.61 13.71 -19.71
N VAL A 35 -4.33 13.04 -18.82
CA VAL A 35 -3.84 11.87 -18.10
C VAL A 35 -4.26 10.65 -18.91
N ASN A 36 -3.36 10.15 -19.75
CA ASN A 36 -3.64 8.96 -20.53
C ASN A 36 -3.73 7.76 -19.57
N THR A 37 -4.90 7.14 -19.50
CA THR A 37 -5.13 5.87 -18.79
C THR A 37 -5.29 4.78 -19.83
N ASP A 38 -4.80 3.57 -19.56
CA ASP A 38 -4.75 2.43 -20.49
C ASP A 38 -6.15 1.85 -20.87
N THR A 39 -7.22 2.62 -20.65
CA THR A 39 -8.61 2.28 -20.93
C THR A 39 -9.23 3.24 -21.95
N GLU A 40 -10.34 2.85 -22.60
CA GLU A 40 -11.07 3.59 -23.66
C GLU A 40 -11.66 4.96 -23.24
N THR A 41 -11.27 5.49 -22.08
CA THR A 41 -11.72 6.74 -21.46
C THR A 41 -10.58 7.75 -21.44
N ALA A 42 -10.75 8.89 -22.10
CA ALA A 42 -9.81 9.98 -21.96
C ALA A 42 -10.12 10.74 -20.66
N VAL A 43 -9.07 11.04 -19.90
CA VAL A 43 -9.14 11.77 -18.64
C VAL A 43 -8.30 13.04 -18.78
N VAL A 44 -8.86 14.18 -18.40
CA VAL A 44 -8.20 15.49 -18.47
C VAL A 44 -8.30 16.16 -17.11
N ASN A 45 -7.14 16.53 -16.55
CA ASN A 45 -7.06 17.30 -15.32
C ASN A 45 -6.94 18.79 -15.68
N VAL A 46 -7.84 19.60 -15.16
CA VAL A 46 -7.92 21.05 -15.43
C VAL A 46 -7.78 21.83 -14.12
N ARG A 47 -6.86 22.79 -14.09
CA ARG A 47 -6.66 23.71 -12.97
C ARG A 47 -7.08 25.12 -13.38
N TYR A 48 -8.03 25.71 -12.66
CA TYR A 48 -8.46 27.10 -12.84
C TYR A 48 -7.76 28.02 -11.84
N ALA A 49 -7.52 29.27 -12.23
CA ALA A 49 -6.89 30.29 -11.40
C ALA A 49 -7.76 30.68 -10.18
N GLY A 50 -9.09 30.67 -10.34
CA GLY A 50 -10.05 30.95 -9.27
C GLY A 50 -10.77 29.70 -8.76
N LYS A 51 -10.93 29.59 -7.43
CA LYS A 51 -11.78 28.54 -6.83
C LYS A 51 -13.25 28.65 -7.25
N ASP A 52 -13.74 29.87 -7.42
CA ASP A 52 -15.11 30.12 -7.89
C ASP A 52 -15.31 29.70 -9.35
N GLN A 53 -14.30 29.93 -10.19
CA GLN A 53 -14.27 29.48 -11.60
C GLN A 53 -14.28 27.95 -11.71
N ALA A 54 -13.48 27.26 -10.89
CA ALA A 54 -13.49 25.80 -10.86
C ALA A 54 -14.83 25.22 -10.40
N ARG A 55 -15.50 25.88 -9.45
CA ARG A 55 -16.81 25.45 -8.96
C ARG A 55 -17.91 25.66 -10.00
N GLU A 56 -17.90 26.80 -10.67
CA GLU A 56 -18.83 27.08 -11.76
C GLU A 56 -18.63 26.13 -12.96
N ALA A 57 -17.38 25.85 -13.31
CA ALA A 57 -17.04 24.87 -14.34
C ALA A 57 -17.49 23.45 -13.96
N LEU A 58 -17.32 23.04 -12.69
CA LEU A 58 -17.80 21.74 -12.20
C LEU A 58 -19.30 21.59 -12.37
N ASP A 59 -20.09 22.58 -11.94
CA ASP A 59 -21.55 22.50 -11.97
C ASP A 59 -22.10 22.52 -13.40
N LYS A 60 -21.46 23.28 -14.31
CA LYS A 60 -21.94 23.44 -15.70
C LYS A 60 -21.44 22.37 -16.66
N LEU A 61 -20.24 21.83 -16.45
CA LEU A 61 -19.64 20.81 -17.33
C LEU A 61 -20.03 19.39 -16.93
N ASN A 62 -20.38 19.15 -15.66
CA ASN A 62 -20.79 17.82 -15.22
C ASN A 62 -22.17 17.44 -15.79
N GLY A 63 -22.20 16.42 -16.64
CA GLY A 63 -23.38 16.02 -17.40
C GLY A 63 -23.56 16.74 -18.73
N PHE A 64 -22.65 17.65 -19.10
CA PHE A 64 -22.72 18.33 -20.39
C PHE A 64 -22.55 17.33 -21.55
N LEU A 65 -23.49 17.34 -22.49
CA LEU A 65 -23.49 16.44 -23.64
C LEU A 65 -22.65 17.04 -24.75
N MET A 66 -21.47 16.45 -24.96
CA MET A 66 -20.59 16.79 -26.07
C MET A 66 -20.66 15.67 -27.11
N GLU A 67 -21.22 15.96 -28.29
CA GLU A 67 -21.36 15.01 -29.42
C GLU A 67 -21.90 13.62 -29.00
N ASN A 68 -22.95 13.61 -28.18
CA ASN A 68 -23.64 12.42 -27.63
C ASN A 68 -22.96 11.71 -26.45
N TYR A 69 -21.92 12.31 -25.84
CA TYR A 69 -21.31 11.79 -24.62
C TYR A 69 -21.43 12.79 -23.48
N ALA A 70 -21.90 12.30 -22.32
CA ALA A 70 -21.96 13.10 -21.10
C ALA A 70 -20.57 13.18 -20.46
N LEU A 71 -20.05 14.40 -20.34
CA LEU A 71 -18.86 14.67 -19.56
C LEU A 71 -19.14 14.39 -18.08
N LYS A 72 -18.21 13.74 -17.39
CA LYS A 72 -18.22 13.63 -15.94
C LYS A 72 -17.10 14.46 -15.37
N VAL A 73 -17.44 15.35 -14.43
CA VAL A 73 -16.48 16.25 -13.81
C VAL A 73 -16.50 16.03 -12.30
N SER A 74 -15.33 15.85 -11.69
CA SER A 74 -15.18 15.76 -10.23
C SER A 74 -14.11 16.70 -9.73
N TYR A 75 -14.35 17.30 -8.56
CA TYR A 75 -13.34 18.11 -7.87
C TYR A 75 -12.29 17.22 -7.20
N ILE A 76 -11.02 17.53 -7.44
CA ILE A 76 -9.86 16.98 -6.73
C ILE A 76 -9.45 18.02 -5.66
N PRO A 77 -9.58 17.70 -4.36
CA PRO A 77 -9.12 18.54 -3.25
C PRO A 77 -7.60 18.74 -3.27
N ASP A 78 -7.16 19.96 -2.97
CA ASP A 78 -5.77 20.41 -3.09
C ASP A 78 -4.77 19.64 -2.20
N GLU A 79 -5.22 18.78 -1.26
CA GLU A 79 -4.33 17.87 -0.50
C GLU A 79 -3.74 16.74 -1.34
N THR A 80 -4.27 16.49 -2.54
CA THR A 80 -3.74 15.48 -3.49
C THR A 80 -3.11 16.08 -4.74
N ALA A 81 -3.10 17.42 -4.86
CA ALA A 81 -2.37 18.11 -5.90
C ALA A 81 -0.90 18.23 -5.47
N ALA A 82 0.04 17.81 -6.32
CA ALA A 82 1.47 17.91 -6.06
C ALA A 82 1.82 19.32 -5.54
N ALA A 83 2.45 19.39 -4.38
CA ALA A 83 2.89 20.63 -3.76
C ALA A 83 4.04 21.24 -4.57
N ASP A 84 3.74 22.32 -5.31
CA ASP A 84 4.76 23.26 -5.75
C ASP A 84 5.09 24.23 -4.62
N ALA A 85 6.39 24.40 -4.38
CA ALA A 85 6.97 25.18 -3.30
C ALA A 85 6.52 26.67 -3.32
N PRO A 86 6.35 27.33 -2.15
CA PRO A 86 6.00 28.73 -2.13
C PRO A 86 7.24 29.61 -2.32
N ALA A 87 7.15 30.51 -3.30
CA ALA A 87 8.04 31.64 -3.46
C ALA A 87 7.70 32.74 -2.43
N VAL A 88 8.76 33.35 -1.90
CA VAL A 88 8.76 34.46 -0.95
C VAL A 88 8.19 35.74 -1.58
N GLY A 89 7.32 36.45 -0.85
CA GLY A 89 7.14 37.90 -1.04
C GLY A 89 5.82 38.49 -0.55
N GLY A 90 5.89 39.43 0.41
CA GLY A 90 5.03 40.63 0.37
C GLY A 90 3.93 40.85 1.42
N ARG A 91 4.33 41.25 2.64
CA ARG A 91 3.77 42.30 3.54
C ARG A 91 2.32 42.88 3.35
N ARG A 92 1.73 43.18 4.53
CA ARG A 92 0.58 44.06 4.90
C ARG A 92 -0.77 43.35 5.00
N GLY A 93 -1.59 43.50 6.04
CA GLY A 93 -1.54 44.39 7.19
C GLY A 93 -2.66 44.03 8.19
N PHE A 94 -2.44 44.48 9.41
CA PHE A 94 -3.25 44.34 10.62
C PHE A 94 -4.48 45.27 10.58
N ASN A 95 -5.68 44.78 10.95
CA ASN A 95 -6.66 45.52 11.79
C ASN A 95 -7.91 44.68 12.15
N PRO A 96 -8.69 45.06 13.20
CA PRO A 96 -9.22 44.11 14.19
C PRO A 96 -10.76 44.04 14.33
N ARG A 97 -11.20 42.98 15.02
CA ARG A 97 -12.41 42.81 15.87
C ARG A 97 -13.74 43.47 15.45
N GLY A 98 -14.70 42.63 15.06
CA GLY A 98 -16.14 42.87 15.23
C GLY A 98 -16.73 42.08 16.42
N PRO A 99 -17.86 42.51 17.01
CA PRO A 99 -18.40 41.98 18.27
C PRO A 99 -19.11 40.62 18.12
N PRO A 100 -19.24 39.82 19.21
CA PRO A 100 -19.75 38.47 19.13
C PRO A 100 -21.28 38.48 19.03
N ARG A 101 -21.83 37.83 18.00
CA ARG A 101 -23.27 37.58 17.90
C ARG A 101 -23.61 36.19 18.42
N GLN A 102 -24.67 36.20 19.21
CA GLN A 102 -25.25 35.19 20.07
C GLN A 102 -25.97 34.09 19.29
N GLY A 103 -25.87 32.84 19.78
CA GLY A 103 -26.85 31.77 19.58
C GLY A 103 -26.74 30.97 18.28
N SER A 104 -26.15 29.77 18.36
CA SER A 104 -26.41 28.71 17.39
C SER A 104 -27.09 27.54 18.12
N PRO A 105 -28.25 27.05 17.63
CA PRO A 105 -28.98 25.96 18.27
C PRO A 105 -28.25 24.64 18.06
N ASN A 106 -28.39 23.75 19.06
CA ASN A 106 -27.92 22.36 19.06
C ASN A 106 -27.97 21.70 17.68
N LEU A 107 -26.81 21.57 17.04
CA LEU A 107 -26.59 20.57 16.01
C LEU A 107 -26.48 19.23 16.73
N GLY A 108 -27.59 18.48 16.70
CA GLY A 108 -27.63 17.09 17.11
C GLY A 108 -26.50 16.30 16.46
N ALA A 109 -25.98 15.32 17.19
CA ALA A 109 -24.92 14.43 16.76
C ALA A 109 -25.21 13.93 15.34
N ARG A 110 -24.35 14.32 14.39
CA ARG A 110 -24.30 13.75 13.05
C ARG A 110 -24.26 12.22 13.21
N PRO A 111 -25.12 11.44 12.52
CA PRO A 111 -25.04 9.99 12.59
C PRO A 111 -23.61 9.56 12.28
N LYS A 112 -23.01 8.79 13.17
CA LYS A 112 -21.71 8.16 12.91
C LYS A 112 -21.86 7.43 11.57
N LEU A 113 -21.09 7.82 10.55
CA LEU A 113 -20.93 6.96 9.37
C LEU A 113 -20.29 5.68 9.88
N GLN A 114 -21.10 4.67 10.13
CA GLN A 114 -20.64 3.33 10.42
C GLN A 114 -19.90 2.90 9.16
N SER A 115 -18.59 2.77 9.26
CA SER A 115 -17.76 2.28 8.16
C SER A 115 -18.07 0.80 8.01
N ASP A 116 -19.03 0.50 7.15
CA ASP A 116 -19.51 -0.87 6.98
C ASP A 116 -18.43 -1.68 6.25
N VAL A 117 -17.79 -2.59 6.96
CA VAL A 117 -16.77 -3.48 6.41
C VAL A 117 -17.48 -4.43 5.43
N PRO A 118 -17.20 -4.35 4.12
CA PRO A 118 -17.93 -5.16 3.15
C PRO A 118 -17.60 -6.64 3.30
N LEU A 119 -18.59 -7.49 3.06
CA LEU A 119 -18.36 -8.92 2.93
C LEU A 119 -17.69 -9.20 1.57
N ARG A 120 -16.54 -9.87 1.59
CA ARG A 120 -15.87 -10.35 0.38
C ARG A 120 -15.86 -11.86 0.40
N MET A 121 -16.28 -12.49 -0.69
CA MET A 121 -16.34 -13.95 -0.82
C MET A 121 -15.79 -14.43 -2.16
N LEU A 122 -15.20 -15.63 -2.19
CA LEU A 122 -14.75 -16.29 -3.41
C LEU A 122 -15.81 -17.26 -3.90
N VAL A 123 -16.11 -17.16 -5.20
CA VAL A 123 -17.05 -18.05 -5.87
C VAL A 123 -16.38 -18.72 -7.06
N PRO A 124 -16.51 -20.04 -7.23
CA PRO A 124 -16.01 -20.74 -8.42
C PRO A 124 -16.59 -20.16 -9.70
N THR A 125 -15.74 -19.97 -10.72
CA THR A 125 -16.09 -19.30 -11.98
C THR A 125 -17.30 -19.94 -12.68
N GLN A 126 -17.51 -21.25 -12.51
CA GLN A 126 -18.65 -21.97 -13.09
C GLN A 126 -20.02 -21.51 -12.55
N PHE A 127 -20.11 -21.07 -11.29
CA PHE A 127 -21.37 -20.64 -10.69
C PHE A 127 -21.66 -19.16 -10.89
N VAL A 128 -20.67 -18.37 -11.30
CA VAL A 128 -20.80 -16.92 -11.49
C VAL A 128 -21.92 -16.60 -12.48
N GLY A 129 -22.05 -17.39 -13.56
CA GLY A 129 -23.13 -17.23 -14.55
C GLY A 129 -24.53 -17.32 -13.95
N ALA A 130 -24.78 -18.32 -13.11
CA ALA A 130 -26.06 -18.55 -12.44
C ALA A 130 -26.41 -17.43 -11.43
N ILE A 131 -25.41 -16.97 -10.67
CA ILE A 131 -25.58 -15.87 -9.70
C ILE A 131 -25.98 -14.58 -10.39
N ILE A 132 -25.41 -14.29 -11.57
CA ILE A 132 -25.80 -13.14 -12.37
C ILE A 132 -27.21 -13.34 -12.94
N GLY A 133 -27.47 -14.52 -13.49
CA GLY A 133 -28.70 -14.86 -14.19
C GLY A 133 -28.79 -14.25 -15.59
N LYS A 134 -29.80 -14.67 -16.35
CA LYS A 134 -30.10 -14.12 -17.68
C LYS A 134 -30.34 -12.62 -17.57
N GLU A 135 -29.61 -11.83 -18.36
CA GLU A 135 -29.66 -10.35 -18.35
C GLU A 135 -29.37 -9.70 -16.98
N GLY A 136 -28.78 -10.43 -16.03
CA GLY A 136 -28.57 -9.93 -14.67
C GLY A 136 -29.81 -9.99 -13.77
N ALA A 137 -30.86 -10.71 -14.15
CA ALA A 137 -32.12 -10.78 -13.40
C ALA A 137 -31.93 -11.31 -11.97
N THR A 138 -31.15 -12.38 -11.81
CA THR A 138 -30.92 -13.03 -10.50
C THR A 138 -30.17 -12.08 -9.56
N ILE A 139 -29.04 -11.52 -9.99
CA ILE A 139 -28.26 -10.61 -9.14
C ILE A 139 -29.03 -9.32 -8.80
N ARG A 140 -29.85 -8.81 -9.73
CA ARG A 140 -30.76 -7.67 -9.47
C ARG A 140 -31.80 -8.00 -8.42
N ASN A 141 -32.35 -9.22 -8.44
CA ASN A 141 -33.32 -9.66 -7.44
C ASN A 141 -32.67 -9.76 -6.05
N ILE A 142 -31.48 -10.36 -5.95
CA ILE A 142 -30.73 -10.43 -4.68
C ILE A 142 -30.48 -9.02 -4.16
N THR A 143 -29.90 -8.15 -5.00
CA THR A 143 -29.62 -6.73 -4.67
C THR A 143 -30.87 -6.02 -4.15
N LYS A 144 -32.04 -6.26 -4.75
CA LYS A 144 -33.33 -5.66 -4.34
C LYS A 144 -33.84 -6.21 -3.01
N GLN A 145 -33.77 -7.52 -2.80
CA GLN A 145 -34.29 -8.18 -1.60
C GLN A 145 -33.42 -7.91 -0.37
N THR A 146 -32.09 -7.85 -0.54
CA THR A 146 -31.14 -7.68 0.56
C THR A 146 -30.77 -6.22 0.80
N HIS A 147 -31.26 -5.31 -0.04
CA HIS A 147 -30.86 -3.90 -0.08
C HIS A 147 -29.33 -3.72 -0.16
N SER A 148 -28.64 -4.65 -0.84
CA SER A 148 -27.18 -4.67 -0.95
C SER A 148 -26.71 -4.23 -2.30
N LYS A 149 -25.55 -3.58 -2.36
CA LYS A 149 -24.80 -3.37 -3.59
C LYS A 149 -23.78 -4.50 -3.75
N ILE A 150 -23.91 -5.29 -4.81
CA ILE A 150 -23.06 -6.46 -5.07
C ILE A 150 -22.19 -6.22 -6.30
N ASP A 151 -20.88 -6.28 -6.13
CA ASP A 151 -19.87 -6.08 -7.18
C ASP A 151 -19.14 -7.40 -7.48
N ILE A 152 -19.14 -7.85 -8.74
CA ILE A 152 -18.51 -9.10 -9.19
C ILE A 152 -17.26 -8.77 -10.01
N HIS A 153 -16.08 -9.13 -9.50
CA HIS A 153 -14.77 -8.77 -10.07
C HIS A 153 -14.33 -9.72 -11.20
N ARG A 154 -14.98 -9.62 -12.37
CA ARG A 154 -14.74 -10.56 -13.49
C ARG A 154 -13.39 -10.37 -14.19
N LYS A 155 -12.96 -9.12 -14.38
CA LYS A 155 -11.82 -8.72 -15.23
C LYS A 155 -10.46 -8.80 -14.54
N GLU A 156 -10.43 -8.66 -13.21
CA GLU A 156 -9.20 -8.58 -12.42
C GLU A 156 -8.39 -9.89 -12.48
N ASN A 157 -9.07 -11.04 -12.68
CA ASN A 157 -8.45 -12.37 -12.70
C ASN A 157 -8.93 -13.23 -13.89
N ALA A 158 -8.80 -12.75 -15.13
CA ALA A 158 -9.21 -13.52 -16.32
C ALA A 158 -8.52 -14.91 -16.35
N GLY A 159 -9.30 -16.00 -16.33
CA GLY A 159 -8.78 -17.38 -16.27
C GLY A 159 -8.68 -18.03 -14.88
N ALA A 160 -8.91 -17.30 -13.78
CA ALA A 160 -8.90 -17.90 -12.44
C ALA A 160 -10.08 -18.86 -12.20
N ALA A 161 -9.82 -19.92 -11.42
CA ALA A 161 -10.82 -20.90 -11.01
C ALA A 161 -11.92 -20.29 -10.12
N GLU A 162 -11.59 -19.23 -9.37
CA GLU A 162 -12.50 -18.54 -8.46
C GLU A 162 -12.48 -17.02 -8.71
N LYS A 163 -13.61 -16.37 -8.42
CA LYS A 163 -13.82 -14.93 -8.61
C LYS A 163 -14.26 -14.29 -7.29
N PRO A 164 -13.69 -13.15 -6.91
CA PRO A 164 -14.16 -12.42 -5.75
C PRO A 164 -15.48 -11.69 -6.06
N ILE A 165 -16.40 -11.78 -5.11
CA ILE A 165 -17.64 -11.02 -5.05
C ILE A 165 -17.59 -10.16 -3.79
N THR A 166 -17.89 -8.87 -3.92
CA THR A 166 -17.94 -7.93 -2.80
C THR A 166 -19.39 -7.48 -2.58
N VAL A 167 -19.87 -7.60 -1.34
CA VAL A 167 -21.21 -7.19 -0.93
C VAL A 167 -21.08 -5.99 0.02
N HIS A 168 -21.73 -4.90 -0.36
CA HIS A 168 -21.83 -3.67 0.43
C HIS A 168 -23.27 -3.50 0.91
N SER A 169 -23.51 -3.74 2.20
CA SER A 169 -24.79 -3.50 2.88
C SER A 169 -24.60 -3.61 4.38
N THR A 170 -25.67 -3.32 5.12
CA THR A 170 -25.78 -3.65 6.54
C THR A 170 -25.39 -5.11 6.80
N PRO A 171 -24.99 -5.44 8.04
CA PRO A 171 -24.61 -6.80 8.42
C PRO A 171 -25.66 -7.85 8.06
N GLU A 172 -26.92 -7.56 8.37
CA GLU A 172 -28.08 -8.40 8.06
C GLU A 172 -28.26 -8.58 6.53
N GLY A 173 -28.04 -7.50 5.77
CA GLY A 173 -28.07 -7.54 4.30
C GLY A 173 -26.93 -8.37 3.72
N CYS A 174 -25.72 -8.30 4.30
CA CYS A 174 -24.56 -9.07 3.88
C CYS A 174 -24.80 -10.57 4.09
N SER A 175 -25.28 -10.95 5.28
CA SER A 175 -25.60 -12.35 5.62
C SER A 175 -26.75 -12.89 4.76
N SER A 176 -27.77 -12.08 4.49
CA SER A 176 -28.88 -12.46 3.60
C SER A 176 -28.41 -12.65 2.15
N ALA A 177 -27.56 -11.75 1.65
CA ALA A 177 -26.99 -11.85 0.31
C ALA A 177 -26.07 -13.07 0.19
N CYS A 178 -25.23 -13.33 1.19
CA CYS A 178 -24.38 -14.52 1.26
C CYS A 178 -25.19 -15.81 1.16
N ARG A 179 -26.27 -15.91 1.95
CA ARG A 179 -27.18 -17.07 1.94
C ARG A 179 -27.83 -17.27 0.56
N ASN A 180 -28.36 -16.21 -0.04
CA ASN A 180 -28.99 -16.28 -1.36
C ASN A 180 -28.00 -16.72 -2.44
N ILE A 181 -26.76 -16.20 -2.40
CA ILE A 181 -25.69 -16.58 -3.33
C ILE A 181 -25.33 -18.06 -3.17
N MET A 182 -25.14 -18.52 -1.94
CA MET A 182 -24.84 -19.94 -1.65
C MET A 182 -25.98 -20.87 -2.08
N GLU A 183 -27.24 -20.47 -1.89
CA GLU A 183 -28.40 -21.25 -2.33
C GLU A 183 -28.44 -21.41 -3.86
N ILE A 184 -28.14 -20.34 -4.60
CA ILE A 184 -28.04 -20.39 -6.07
C ILE A 184 -26.90 -21.31 -6.50
N MET A 185 -25.74 -21.22 -5.85
CA MET A 185 -24.60 -22.10 -6.11
C MET A 185 -24.96 -23.57 -5.88
N GLN A 186 -25.70 -23.87 -4.81
CA GLN A 186 -26.13 -25.23 -4.49
C GLN A 186 -27.17 -25.76 -5.49
N LYS A 187 -28.14 -24.93 -5.92
CA LYS A 187 -29.11 -25.29 -6.97
C LYS A 187 -28.41 -25.60 -8.30
N GLU A 188 -27.50 -24.73 -8.73
CA GLU A 188 -26.73 -24.92 -9.96
C GLU A 188 -25.84 -26.18 -9.89
N ALA A 189 -25.30 -26.50 -8.70
CA ALA A 189 -24.52 -27.72 -8.48
C ALA A 189 -25.37 -28.99 -8.69
N VAL A 190 -26.59 -29.00 -8.17
CA VAL A 190 -27.54 -30.10 -8.35
C VAL A 190 -27.89 -30.27 -9.83
N ASP A 191 -28.18 -29.17 -10.53
CA ASP A 191 -28.54 -29.18 -11.95
C ASP A 191 -27.38 -29.67 -12.84
N THR A 192 -26.15 -29.30 -12.49
CA THR A 192 -24.92 -29.71 -13.20
C THR A 192 -24.36 -31.07 -12.74
N LYS A 193 -25.07 -31.78 -11.84
CA LYS A 193 -24.67 -33.07 -11.26
C LYS A 193 -23.31 -33.05 -10.55
N ILE A 194 -22.94 -31.90 -9.99
CA ILE A 194 -21.78 -31.77 -9.12
C ILE A 194 -22.18 -32.30 -7.74
N THR A 195 -21.62 -33.44 -7.35
CA THR A 195 -21.91 -34.10 -6.06
C THR A 195 -21.07 -33.56 -4.90
N GLU A 196 -20.17 -32.62 -5.16
CA GLU A 196 -19.30 -32.03 -4.14
C GLU A 196 -20.02 -30.94 -3.36
N GLU A 197 -19.88 -30.97 -2.02
CA GLU A 197 -20.34 -29.91 -1.14
C GLU A 197 -19.57 -28.62 -1.42
N ILE A 198 -20.29 -27.53 -1.70
CA ILE A 198 -19.68 -26.24 -2.02
C ILE A 198 -19.41 -25.48 -0.73
N PRO A 199 -18.12 -25.26 -0.37
CA PRO A 199 -17.80 -24.52 0.83
C PRO A 199 -18.06 -23.01 0.64
N LEU A 200 -18.42 -22.34 1.73
CA LEU A 200 -18.39 -20.89 1.78
C LEU A 200 -16.94 -20.40 1.94
N LYS A 201 -16.48 -19.53 1.05
CA LYS A 201 -15.12 -18.95 1.11
C LYS A 201 -15.19 -17.44 1.31
N ILE A 202 -14.76 -16.97 2.48
CA ILE A 202 -14.72 -15.55 2.85
C ILE A 202 -13.28 -15.03 2.70
N LEU A 203 -13.11 -13.84 2.13
CA LEU A 203 -11.83 -13.14 2.04
C LEU A 203 -11.74 -12.08 3.14
N ALA A 204 -10.66 -12.13 3.92
CA ALA A 204 -10.41 -11.15 4.96
C ALA A 204 -8.91 -10.84 5.09
N HIS A 205 -8.58 -9.58 5.39
CA HIS A 205 -7.19 -9.17 5.60
C HIS A 205 -6.53 -9.95 6.75
N ASN A 206 -5.25 -10.30 6.60
CA ASN A 206 -4.50 -11.11 7.57
C ASN A 206 -4.57 -10.56 9.02
N ASN A 207 -4.55 -9.24 9.18
CA ASN A 207 -4.70 -8.56 10.47
C ASN A 207 -6.02 -8.88 11.20
N PHE A 208 -7.12 -9.11 10.47
CA PHE A 208 -8.40 -9.50 11.05
C PHE A 208 -8.45 -11.01 11.28
N VAL A 209 -7.90 -11.79 10.34
CA VAL A 209 -7.86 -13.25 10.41
C VAL A 209 -7.03 -13.73 11.61
N GLY A 210 -5.90 -13.09 11.91
CA GLY A 210 -5.09 -13.41 13.09
C GLY A 210 -5.85 -13.23 14.41
N ARG A 211 -6.68 -12.18 14.51
CA ARG A 211 -7.52 -11.91 15.70
C ARG A 211 -8.75 -12.81 15.76
N LEU A 212 -9.33 -13.13 14.60
CA LEU A 212 -10.40 -14.13 14.47
C LEU A 212 -9.95 -15.49 15.00
N ILE A 213 -8.72 -15.92 14.68
CA ILE A 213 -8.15 -17.18 15.21
C ILE A 213 -8.05 -17.12 16.74
N GLY A 214 -7.54 -16.01 17.27
CA GLY A 214 -7.32 -15.82 18.71
C GLY A 214 -6.12 -16.62 19.23
N LYS A 215 -5.79 -16.42 20.52
CA LYS A 215 -4.68 -17.14 21.17
C LYS A 215 -4.95 -18.65 21.12
N GLU A 216 -4.00 -19.42 20.60
CA GLU A 216 -4.09 -20.89 20.44
C GLU A 216 -5.26 -21.38 19.57
N GLY A 217 -5.86 -20.50 18.74
CA GLY A 217 -7.03 -20.85 17.93
C GLY A 217 -8.35 -20.95 18.71
N ARG A 218 -8.38 -20.47 19.96
CA ARG A 218 -9.56 -20.62 20.85
C ARG A 218 -10.82 -19.96 20.28
N ASN A 219 -10.69 -18.78 19.69
CA ASN A 219 -11.85 -18.06 19.14
C ASN A 219 -12.41 -18.79 17.92
N LEU A 220 -11.55 -19.26 17.02
CA LEU A 220 -11.97 -20.03 15.84
C LEU A 220 -12.69 -21.32 16.24
N LYS A 221 -12.10 -22.10 17.16
CA LYS A 221 -12.69 -23.34 17.67
C LYS A 221 -14.05 -23.13 18.32
N LYS A 222 -14.23 -22.00 19.01
CA LYS A 222 -15.53 -21.64 19.59
C LYS A 222 -16.56 -21.38 18.50
N ILE A 223 -16.21 -20.63 17.44
CA ILE A 223 -17.13 -20.39 16.32
C ILE A 223 -17.47 -21.70 15.61
N GLU A 224 -16.49 -22.57 15.36
CA GLU A 224 -16.71 -23.92 14.80
C GLU A 224 -17.72 -24.72 15.64
N GLN A 225 -17.56 -24.72 16.97
CA GLN A 225 -18.44 -25.43 17.89
C GLN A 225 -19.85 -24.82 17.96
N ASP A 226 -19.96 -23.50 18.07
CA ASP A 226 -21.25 -22.80 18.24
C ASP A 226 -22.10 -22.87 16.97
N THR A 227 -21.47 -23.04 15.80
CA THR A 227 -22.14 -23.04 14.49
C THR A 227 -22.25 -24.42 13.86
N ASP A 228 -21.65 -25.45 14.46
CA ASP A 228 -21.55 -26.80 13.91
C ASP A 228 -20.96 -26.81 12.49
N THR A 229 -19.85 -26.08 12.32
CA THR A 229 -19.14 -25.96 11.04
C THR A 229 -17.68 -26.35 11.17
N LYS A 230 -17.07 -26.72 10.04
CA LYS A 230 -15.62 -26.92 9.94
C LYS A 230 -15.00 -25.73 9.21
N ILE A 231 -14.13 -24.98 9.88
CA ILE A 231 -13.52 -23.76 9.36
C ILE A 231 -12.03 -23.98 9.14
N THR A 232 -11.59 -23.81 7.90
CA THR A 232 -10.18 -23.92 7.51
C THR A 232 -9.69 -22.60 6.95
N ILE A 233 -8.53 -22.13 7.42
CA ILE A 233 -7.94 -20.87 6.96
C ILE A 233 -6.74 -21.20 6.09
N SER A 234 -6.70 -20.61 4.88
CA SER A 234 -5.56 -20.69 3.96
C SER A 234 -4.23 -20.39 4.68
N PRO A 235 -3.16 -21.18 4.48
CA PRO A 235 -1.88 -20.98 5.18
C PRO A 235 -1.28 -19.60 4.92
N LEU A 236 -0.35 -19.19 5.80
CA LEU A 236 0.37 -17.92 5.64
C LEU A 236 1.25 -17.89 4.37
N GLN A 237 1.57 -19.05 3.79
CA GLN A 237 2.30 -19.14 2.52
C GLN A 237 1.49 -18.64 1.32
N ASP A 238 0.15 -18.64 1.41
CA ASP A 238 -0.72 -18.11 0.35
C ASP A 238 -0.84 -16.56 0.41
N LEU A 239 -0.24 -15.94 1.44
CA LEU A 239 -0.24 -14.50 1.63
C LEU A 239 0.85 -13.85 0.77
N THR A 240 0.49 -12.84 0.00
CA THR A 240 1.47 -12.02 -0.75
C THR A 240 1.33 -10.56 -0.33
N LEU A 241 2.38 -9.75 -0.49
CA LEU A 241 2.31 -8.31 -0.19
C LEU A 241 1.30 -7.55 -1.09
N TYR A 242 0.86 -8.15 -2.22
CA TYR A 242 -0.19 -7.60 -3.10
C TYR A 242 -1.58 -8.16 -2.75
N ASN A 243 -1.65 -9.31 -2.07
CA ASN A 243 -2.87 -9.90 -1.57
C ASN A 243 -2.73 -10.22 -0.07
N PRO A 244 -2.97 -9.23 0.80
CA PRO A 244 -2.96 -9.44 2.23
C PRO A 244 -4.24 -10.15 2.73
N GLU A 245 -5.14 -10.57 1.83
CA GLU A 245 -6.37 -11.29 2.17
C GLU A 245 -6.09 -12.79 2.28
N ARG A 246 -6.53 -13.40 3.38
CA ARG A 246 -6.60 -14.86 3.52
C ARG A 246 -8.01 -15.32 3.23
N THR A 247 -8.09 -16.51 2.67
CA THR A 247 -9.35 -17.22 2.49
C THR A 247 -9.68 -18.00 3.76
N ILE A 248 -10.88 -17.75 4.30
CA ILE A 248 -11.53 -18.50 5.37
C ILE A 248 -12.56 -19.41 4.69
N THR A 249 -12.35 -20.71 4.73
CA THR A 249 -13.22 -21.72 4.12
C THR A 249 -14.09 -22.36 5.19
N VAL A 250 -15.41 -22.24 5.06
CA VAL A 250 -16.41 -22.80 5.97
C VAL A 250 -17.12 -23.95 5.25
N LYS A 251 -17.17 -25.12 5.90
CA LYS A 251 -17.89 -26.33 5.43
C LYS A 251 -18.97 -26.70 6.43
N GLY A 252 -20.13 -27.12 5.94
CA GLY A 252 -21.33 -27.38 6.73
C GLY A 252 -22.61 -27.10 5.93
N THR A 253 -23.76 -27.27 6.57
CA THR A 253 -25.06 -26.99 5.95
C THR A 253 -25.20 -25.50 5.58
N LEU A 254 -26.12 -25.16 4.66
CA LEU A 254 -26.38 -23.78 4.25
C LEU A 254 -26.71 -22.87 5.45
N GLU A 255 -27.51 -23.37 6.40
CA GLU A 255 -27.87 -22.66 7.62
C GLU A 255 -26.68 -22.47 8.56
N ALA A 256 -25.89 -23.53 8.76
CA ALA A 256 -24.68 -23.51 9.59
C ALA A 256 -23.63 -22.54 9.04
N CYS A 257 -23.40 -22.57 7.72
CA CYS A 257 -22.52 -21.63 7.02
C CYS A 257 -23.01 -20.19 7.16
N GLY A 258 -24.32 -19.95 7.11
CA GLY A 258 -24.90 -18.62 7.34
C GLY A 258 -24.65 -18.10 8.76
N LYS A 259 -24.80 -18.94 9.78
CA LYS A 259 -24.49 -18.56 11.18
C LYS A 259 -23.00 -18.32 11.38
N ALA A 260 -22.15 -19.16 10.78
CA ALA A 260 -20.70 -19.00 10.82
C ALA A 260 -20.24 -17.71 10.13
N GLU A 261 -20.81 -17.36 8.98
CA GLU A 261 -20.55 -16.09 8.31
C GLU A 261 -20.85 -14.89 9.20
N GLU A 262 -22.02 -14.89 9.86
CA GLU A 262 -22.45 -13.81 10.73
C GLU A 262 -21.47 -13.60 11.90
N GLU A 263 -21.07 -14.67 12.59
CA GLU A 263 -20.10 -14.61 13.70
C GLU A 263 -18.68 -14.24 13.23
N ILE A 264 -18.23 -14.76 12.08
CA ILE A 264 -16.93 -14.40 11.49
C ILE A 264 -16.90 -12.91 11.14
N MET A 265 -17.91 -12.41 10.43
CA MET A 265 -17.97 -11.01 10.00
C MET A 265 -18.19 -10.06 11.17
N LYS A 266 -18.89 -10.49 12.22
CA LYS A 266 -18.98 -9.75 13.49
C LYS A 266 -17.61 -9.57 14.13
N LYS A 267 -16.80 -10.63 14.24
CA LYS A 267 -15.43 -10.53 14.78
C LYS A 267 -14.47 -9.71 13.92
N ILE A 268 -14.62 -9.77 12.59
CA ILE A 268 -13.86 -8.93 11.67
C ILE A 268 -14.22 -7.45 11.86
N ARG A 269 -15.52 -7.13 11.96
CA ARG A 269 -15.99 -5.76 12.22
C ARG A 269 -15.52 -5.22 13.57
N GLU A 270 -15.64 -6.00 14.64
CA GLU A 270 -15.10 -5.63 15.95
C GLU A 270 -13.58 -5.35 15.88
N SER A 271 -12.84 -6.18 15.14
CA SER A 271 -11.39 -5.98 14.94
C SER A 271 -11.09 -4.70 14.17
N TYR A 272 -11.87 -4.40 13.14
CA TYR A 272 -11.75 -3.18 12.36
C TYR A 272 -12.07 -1.92 13.20
N GLU A 273 -13.18 -1.93 13.96
CA GLU A 273 -13.56 -0.83 14.85
C GLU A 273 -12.49 -0.55 15.90
N ASN A 274 -11.90 -1.60 16.48
CA ASN A 274 -10.79 -1.47 17.43
C ASN A 274 -9.56 -0.81 16.80
N ASP A 275 -9.23 -1.12 15.54
CA ASP A 275 -8.11 -0.49 14.83
C ASP A 275 -8.40 0.99 14.57
N VAL A 276 -9.61 1.31 14.09
CA VAL A 276 -10.03 2.70 13.85
C VAL A 276 -10.01 3.52 15.14
N ALA A 277 -10.49 2.95 16.25
CA ALA A 277 -10.46 3.61 17.56
C ALA A 277 -9.03 3.86 18.05
N ALA A 278 -8.12 2.90 17.86
CA ALA A 278 -6.71 3.04 18.21
C ALA A 278 -6.00 4.11 17.36
N MET A 279 -6.33 4.21 16.07
CA MET A 279 -5.81 5.26 15.18
C MET A 279 -6.32 6.65 15.57
N HIS A 280 -7.60 6.77 15.94
CA HIS A 280 -8.19 8.05 16.35
C HIS A 280 -7.63 8.57 17.69
N LEU A 281 -7.23 7.67 18.59
CA LEU A 281 -6.51 8.01 19.82
C LEU A 281 -5.10 8.57 19.53
N GLN A 282 -4.44 8.13 18.45
CA GLN A 282 -3.13 8.65 18.04
C GLN A 282 -3.22 9.98 17.27
N SER A 283 -4.31 10.23 16.53
CA SER A 283 -4.49 11.50 15.81
C SER A 283 -4.83 12.71 16.70
N ASN A 284 -5.32 12.46 17.92
CA ASN A 284 -5.58 13.52 18.91
C ASN A 284 -4.35 13.86 19.77
N LEU A 285 -3.19 13.30 19.48
CA LEU A 285 -1.92 13.67 20.08
C LEU A 285 -1.14 14.58 19.12
N ILE A 286 -0.85 15.78 19.59
CA ILE A 286 -0.16 16.88 18.89
C ILE A 286 1.07 16.33 18.11
N PRO A 287 1.20 16.61 16.79
CA PRO A 287 2.39 16.26 16.04
C PRO A 287 3.63 16.91 16.69
N GLY A 288 4.54 16.08 17.22
CA GLY A 288 5.79 16.52 17.84
C GLY A 288 5.90 16.29 19.35
N LEU A 289 4.85 15.83 20.03
CA LEU A 289 4.94 15.52 21.47
C LEU A 289 5.23 14.03 21.70
N ASN A 290 6.47 13.71 22.05
CA ASN A 290 6.85 12.35 22.46
C ASN A 290 6.38 12.13 23.91
N LEU A 291 5.26 11.42 24.10
CA LEU A 291 4.67 11.20 25.43
C LEU A 291 5.58 10.39 26.38
N ASN A 292 6.56 9.65 25.86
CA ASN A 292 7.59 9.01 26.69
C ASN A 292 8.49 10.03 27.42
N ALA A 293 8.53 11.29 26.95
CA ALA A 293 9.30 12.36 27.59
C ALA A 293 8.52 13.14 28.67
N LEU A 294 7.21 12.91 28.83
CA LEU A 294 6.34 13.69 29.74
C LEU A 294 5.90 12.95 31.01
N GLY A 295 6.26 11.67 31.20
CA GLY A 295 6.09 11.00 32.50
C GLY A 295 4.65 10.87 33.03
N ILE A 296 3.63 10.89 32.16
CA ILE A 296 2.20 10.93 32.56
C ILE A 296 1.62 9.53 32.88
N PHE A 297 2.37 8.44 32.70
CA PHE A 297 1.92 7.10 33.09
C PHE A 297 2.30 6.78 34.55
N PRO A 298 1.36 6.36 35.42
CA PRO A 298 1.68 5.94 36.78
C PRO A 298 2.18 4.50 36.78
N GLY A 299 3.41 4.26 37.24
CA GLY A 299 3.92 2.91 37.46
C GLY A 299 5.43 2.79 37.73
N ALA A 300 5.80 2.88 39.01
CA ALA A 300 6.97 2.28 39.67
C ALA A 300 8.41 2.82 39.39
N ALA A 301 8.79 3.78 40.24
CA ALA A 301 9.95 3.79 41.14
C ALA A 301 11.42 3.84 40.61
N SER A 302 12.15 4.78 41.24
CA SER A 302 13.60 4.94 41.37
C SER A 302 14.34 5.54 40.17
N GLY A 303 15.09 6.63 40.26
CA GLY A 303 15.42 7.56 41.34
C GLY A 303 16.54 8.47 40.84
N GLY A 304 16.59 9.74 41.27
CA GLY A 304 17.78 10.59 41.11
C GLY A 304 17.60 11.91 40.34
N MET A 305 17.10 12.92 41.05
CA MET A 305 17.64 14.29 41.16
C MET A 305 17.94 15.12 39.88
N SER A 306 17.09 16.12 39.64
CA SER A 306 17.48 17.45 39.12
C SER A 306 18.15 18.27 40.26
N PRO A 307 18.89 19.37 40.04
CA PRO A 307 18.39 20.63 39.42
C PRO A 307 19.50 21.32 38.57
N SER A 308 19.44 22.50 37.96
CA SER A 308 18.57 23.68 38.04
C SER A 308 18.90 24.63 36.87
N VAL A 309 17.99 25.56 36.67
CA VAL A 309 17.98 26.71 35.75
C VAL A 309 19.17 27.68 35.91
N VAL A 310 19.65 28.28 34.80
CA VAL A 310 20.12 29.69 34.80
C VAL A 310 19.95 30.32 33.42
N SER A 311 19.37 31.51 33.43
CA SER A 311 19.09 32.41 32.31
C SER A 311 20.17 33.51 32.21
N GLY A 312 20.63 33.83 31.00
CA GLY A 312 21.37 35.07 30.72
C GLY A 312 22.03 35.13 29.31
N PRO A 313 21.86 36.20 28.51
CA PRO A 313 22.53 36.42 27.20
C PRO A 313 23.91 37.11 27.40
N PRO A 314 24.87 37.23 26.42
CA PRO A 314 24.64 37.82 25.08
C PRO A 314 25.57 37.41 23.89
N ALA A 315 25.22 37.97 22.73
CA ALA A 315 26.05 38.50 21.62
C ALA A 315 27.07 37.61 20.85
N GLY A 316 26.72 37.36 19.58
CA GLY A 316 27.53 37.83 18.43
C GLY A 316 28.73 36.99 18.00
N ALA A 317 28.50 35.96 17.18
CA ALA A 317 29.47 35.53 16.16
C ALA A 317 28.74 34.82 15.02
N GLN A 318 29.00 35.29 13.80
CA GLN A 318 28.50 34.74 12.55
C GLN A 318 29.01 33.31 12.36
N ALA A 319 28.10 32.36 12.16
CA ALA A 319 28.41 31.05 11.59
C ALA A 319 27.24 30.62 10.71
N GLY A 320 27.56 30.28 9.46
CA GLY A 320 26.57 29.91 8.45
C GLY A 320 25.68 28.77 8.91
N TYR A 321 24.38 28.94 8.72
CA TYR A 321 23.42 27.85 8.78
C TYR A 321 23.78 26.83 7.70
N GLN A 322 24.53 25.78 8.07
CA GLN A 322 24.42 24.52 7.36
C GLN A 322 23.03 23.97 7.64
N SER A 323 22.21 23.98 6.58
CA SER A 323 20.94 23.27 6.53
C SER A 323 21.21 21.78 6.77
N PHE A 324 20.99 21.31 7.99
CA PHE A 324 20.79 19.89 8.28
C PHE A 324 19.38 19.51 7.82
N GLY A 325 19.19 19.44 6.50
CA GLY A 325 18.14 18.58 5.97
C GLY A 325 18.48 17.12 6.31
N PRO A 326 17.50 16.26 6.62
CA PRO A 326 17.78 14.84 6.78
C PRO A 326 18.45 14.35 5.49
N GLN A 327 19.70 13.86 5.58
CA GLN A 327 20.34 13.18 4.47
C GLN A 327 19.44 12.00 4.10
N VAL A 328 18.83 12.06 2.91
CA VAL A 328 18.12 10.92 2.36
C VAL A 328 19.19 9.88 2.04
N GLU A 329 19.37 8.88 2.92
CA GLU A 329 20.28 7.76 2.67
C GLU A 329 19.85 7.11 1.35
N SER A 330 20.68 7.30 0.33
CA SER A 330 20.49 6.69 -0.98
C SER A 330 21.21 5.35 -0.96
N GLU A 331 20.43 4.28 -1.07
CA GLU A 331 20.97 2.92 -1.12
C GLU A 331 21.13 2.51 -2.58
N THR A 332 21.99 1.51 -2.82
CA THR A 332 22.15 0.91 -4.15
C THR A 332 21.97 -0.60 -4.08
N VAL A 333 21.14 -1.12 -4.97
CA VAL A 333 20.92 -2.57 -5.16
C VAL A 333 21.30 -2.94 -6.58
N HIS A 334 22.03 -4.05 -6.74
CA HIS A 334 22.36 -4.60 -8.04
C HIS A 334 21.47 -5.83 -8.30
N LEU A 335 20.56 -5.73 -9.26
CA LEU A 335 19.62 -6.79 -9.61
C LEU A 335 20.06 -7.50 -10.88
N PHE A 336 20.11 -8.83 -10.88
CA PHE A 336 20.51 -9.63 -12.03
C PHE A 336 19.28 -10.13 -12.77
N ILE A 337 19.15 -9.75 -14.05
CA ILE A 337 18.06 -10.15 -14.93
C ILE A 337 18.58 -11.00 -16.10
N PRO A 338 17.77 -11.89 -16.70
CA PRO A 338 18.17 -12.61 -17.90
C PRO A 338 18.58 -11.66 -19.04
N ALA A 339 19.67 -11.97 -19.75
CA ALA A 339 20.18 -11.12 -20.82
C ALA A 339 19.14 -10.86 -21.93
N LEU A 340 18.32 -11.87 -22.25
CA LEU A 340 17.23 -11.78 -23.22
C LEU A 340 16.16 -10.75 -22.83
N ALA A 341 16.00 -10.49 -21.54
CA ALA A 341 14.97 -9.60 -21.04
C ALA A 341 15.39 -8.13 -20.97
N VAL A 342 16.69 -7.84 -21.11
CA VAL A 342 17.22 -6.46 -21.07
C VAL A 342 16.54 -5.56 -22.10
N GLY A 343 16.29 -6.05 -23.31
CA GLY A 343 15.61 -5.28 -24.35
C GLY A 343 14.21 -4.82 -23.95
N ALA A 344 13.45 -5.68 -23.26
CA ALA A 344 12.11 -5.36 -22.75
C ALA A 344 12.15 -4.36 -21.58
N ILE A 345 13.16 -4.45 -20.72
CA ILE A 345 13.35 -3.49 -19.62
C ILE A 345 13.79 -2.11 -20.14
N ILE A 346 14.67 -2.04 -21.15
CA ILE A 346 15.11 -0.78 -21.78
C ILE A 346 13.98 -0.15 -22.59
N GLY A 347 13.29 -0.94 -23.40
CA GLY A 347 12.27 -0.49 -24.34
C GLY A 347 12.85 0.20 -25.58
N LYS A 348 11.99 0.47 -26.58
CA LYS A 348 12.39 1.14 -27.82
C LYS A 348 13.01 2.51 -27.50
N GLN A 349 14.22 2.77 -28.00
CA GLN A 349 15.00 4.00 -27.73
C GLN A 349 15.23 4.33 -26.23
N GLY A 350 15.13 3.33 -25.34
CA GLY A 350 15.27 3.55 -23.90
C GLY A 350 14.09 4.26 -23.25
N GLN A 351 12.92 4.34 -23.92
CA GLN A 351 11.75 5.02 -23.37
C GLN A 351 11.23 4.35 -22.09
N HIS A 352 11.24 3.01 -22.05
CA HIS A 352 10.66 2.27 -20.92
C HIS A 352 11.52 2.43 -19.67
N ILE A 353 12.85 2.29 -19.75
CA ILE A 353 13.74 2.50 -18.60
C ILE A 353 13.72 3.95 -18.08
N LYS A 354 13.59 4.94 -18.98
CA LYS A 354 13.43 6.36 -18.59
C LYS A 354 12.12 6.60 -17.85
N GLN A 355 11.01 6.06 -18.37
CA GLN A 355 9.70 6.15 -17.72
C GLN A 355 9.71 5.43 -16.37
N LEU A 356 10.34 4.26 -16.30
CA LEU A 356 10.48 3.48 -15.08
C LEU A 356 11.29 4.23 -14.02
N SER A 357 12.43 4.81 -14.40
CA SER A 357 13.27 5.63 -13.51
C SER A 357 12.49 6.83 -12.96
N ARG A 358 11.72 7.52 -13.81
CA ARG A 358 10.84 8.64 -13.41
C ARG A 358 9.69 8.19 -12.50
N PHE A 359 9.05 7.07 -12.81
CA PHE A 359 7.93 6.53 -12.01
C PHE A 359 8.40 6.06 -10.63
N ALA A 360 9.54 5.38 -10.57
CA ALA A 360 10.09 4.87 -9.32
C ALA A 360 10.69 5.99 -8.47
N GLY A 361 11.16 7.09 -9.07
CA GLY A 361 11.98 8.08 -8.38
C GLY A 361 13.38 7.54 -8.05
N ALA A 362 13.87 6.57 -8.83
CA ALA A 362 15.18 5.93 -8.67
C ALA A 362 16.04 6.11 -9.92
N SER A 363 17.36 6.17 -9.75
CA SER A 363 18.31 6.06 -10.86
C SER A 363 18.47 4.58 -11.22
N ILE A 364 18.11 4.21 -12.45
CA ILE A 364 18.19 2.83 -12.93
C ILE A 364 19.15 2.81 -14.12
N LYS A 365 20.25 2.05 -13.98
CA LYS A 365 21.26 1.88 -15.01
C LYS A 365 21.45 0.39 -15.29
N ILE A 366 21.71 0.03 -16.53
CA ILE A 366 22.03 -1.36 -16.89
C ILE A 366 23.53 -1.41 -17.17
N ALA A 367 24.22 -2.30 -16.47
CA ALA A 367 25.65 -2.47 -16.64
C ALA A 367 25.98 -3.06 -18.04
N PRO A 368 27.17 -2.75 -18.58
CA PRO A 368 27.71 -3.45 -19.75
C PRO A 368 27.73 -4.97 -19.54
N ALA A 369 27.88 -5.75 -20.62
CA ALA A 369 28.06 -7.18 -20.46
C ALA A 369 29.46 -7.39 -19.92
N ASP A 370 29.57 -7.96 -18.73
CA ASP A 370 30.84 -8.45 -18.23
C ASP A 370 31.11 -9.79 -18.92
N GLY A 371 31.83 -9.74 -20.05
CA GLY A 371 32.25 -10.91 -20.83
C GLY A 371 31.27 -11.41 -21.90
N ILE A 372 31.76 -12.32 -22.75
CA ILE A 372 31.09 -12.80 -23.98
C ILE A 372 29.91 -13.75 -23.70
N ASP A 373 29.73 -14.23 -22.46
CA ASP A 373 28.82 -15.37 -22.18
C ASP A 373 28.03 -15.28 -20.87
N THR A 374 27.69 -14.06 -20.42
CA THR A 374 26.84 -13.88 -19.23
C THR A 374 25.35 -14.01 -19.59
N LYS A 375 24.73 -15.13 -19.17
CA LYS A 375 23.27 -15.38 -19.26
C LYS A 375 22.42 -14.36 -18.50
N GLN A 376 23.04 -13.56 -17.64
CA GLN A 376 22.42 -12.53 -16.82
C GLN A 376 23.10 -11.17 -17.01
N ARG A 377 22.35 -10.12 -16.74
CA ARG A 377 22.75 -8.72 -16.86
C ARG A 377 22.41 -7.97 -15.58
N MET A 378 23.36 -7.17 -15.11
CA MET A 378 23.22 -6.42 -13.87
C MET A 378 22.50 -5.09 -14.11
N VAL A 379 21.47 -4.83 -13.32
CA VAL A 379 20.72 -3.59 -13.24
C VAL A 379 21.04 -2.92 -11.92
N ILE A 380 21.63 -1.74 -11.99
CA ILE A 380 22.01 -0.92 -10.84
C ILE A 380 20.85 0.02 -10.54
N ILE A 381 20.27 -0.11 -9.35
CA ILE A 381 19.13 0.68 -8.89
C ILE A 381 19.60 1.49 -7.67
N THR A 382 19.62 2.81 -7.80
CA THR A 382 20.04 3.73 -6.73
C THR A 382 18.89 4.67 -6.37
N GLY A 383 18.58 4.77 -5.08
CA GLY A 383 17.49 5.61 -4.58
C GLY A 383 17.08 5.24 -3.16
N PRO A 384 16.08 5.93 -2.59
CA PRO A 384 15.52 5.56 -1.29
C PRO A 384 14.83 4.19 -1.35
N PRO A 385 14.63 3.51 -0.20
CA PRO A 385 14.05 2.16 -0.16
C PRO A 385 12.70 2.05 -0.90
N GLU A 386 11.84 3.06 -0.79
CA GLU A 386 10.55 3.11 -1.50
C GLU A 386 10.71 3.16 -3.03
N ALA A 387 11.72 3.87 -3.51
CA ALA A 387 11.99 3.99 -4.94
C ALA A 387 12.59 2.70 -5.50
N GLN A 388 13.48 2.05 -4.75
CA GLN A 388 14.02 0.74 -5.11
C GLN A 388 12.92 -0.32 -5.18
N PHE A 389 12.02 -0.35 -4.19
CA PHE A 389 10.88 -1.26 -4.16
C PHE A 389 10.01 -1.10 -5.42
N LYS A 390 9.67 0.14 -5.79
CA LYS A 390 8.89 0.44 -7.01
C LYS A 390 9.64 0.02 -8.28
N ALA A 391 10.93 0.31 -8.37
CA ALA A 391 11.77 -0.04 -9.51
C ALA A 391 11.87 -1.56 -9.69
N GLN A 392 12.22 -2.29 -8.63
CA GLN A 392 12.33 -3.74 -8.63
C GLN A 392 10.96 -4.37 -8.94
N GLY A 393 9.88 -3.92 -8.31
CA GLY A 393 8.53 -4.48 -8.55
C GLY A 393 8.10 -4.37 -10.01
N ARG A 394 8.39 -3.24 -10.67
CA ARG A 394 8.15 -3.08 -12.10
C ARG A 394 9.06 -3.96 -12.97
N ILE A 395 10.32 -4.15 -12.62
CA ILE A 395 11.22 -5.06 -13.33
C ILE A 395 10.71 -6.50 -13.22
N PHE A 396 10.43 -6.99 -12.02
CA PHE A 396 9.86 -8.33 -11.79
C PHE A 396 8.52 -8.52 -12.54
N GLY A 397 7.64 -7.52 -12.48
CA GLY A 397 6.36 -7.53 -13.21
C GLY A 397 6.56 -7.62 -14.72
N LYS A 398 7.47 -6.81 -15.29
CA LYS A 398 7.74 -6.80 -16.73
C LYS A 398 8.31 -8.14 -17.20
N LEU A 399 9.18 -8.76 -16.41
CA LEU A 399 9.73 -10.08 -16.72
C LEU A 399 8.66 -11.16 -16.75
N LYS A 400 7.64 -11.04 -15.88
CA LYS A 400 6.49 -11.95 -15.84
C LYS A 400 5.56 -11.75 -17.05
N GLU A 401 5.29 -10.50 -17.42
CA GLU A 401 4.41 -10.15 -18.56
C GLU A 401 4.94 -10.66 -19.90
N GLU A 402 6.25 -10.57 -20.11
CA GLU A 402 6.90 -10.97 -21.36
C GLU A 402 7.13 -12.49 -21.46
N ASN A 403 6.61 -13.28 -20.50
CA ASN A 403 6.71 -14.74 -20.44
C ASN A 403 8.13 -15.29 -20.58
N PHE A 404 9.14 -14.59 -20.02
CA PHE A 404 10.52 -15.10 -19.95
C PHE A 404 10.65 -16.32 -19.03
N PHE A 405 9.63 -16.57 -18.21
CA PHE A 405 9.51 -17.68 -17.27
C PHE A 405 8.26 -18.50 -17.63
N GLY A 406 8.24 -19.79 -17.29
CA GLY A 406 7.10 -20.65 -17.60
C GLY A 406 5.78 -20.13 -16.99
N PRO A 407 4.61 -20.46 -17.57
CA PRO A 407 3.30 -19.95 -17.10
C PRO A 407 2.93 -20.36 -15.68
N LYS A 408 3.62 -21.35 -15.10
CA LYS A 408 3.48 -21.81 -13.70
C LYS A 408 4.70 -21.47 -12.84
N GLU A 409 5.72 -20.85 -13.42
CA GLU A 409 6.99 -20.57 -12.76
C GLU A 409 7.01 -19.11 -12.30
N GLU A 410 7.25 -18.91 -11.01
CA GLU A 410 7.29 -17.58 -10.44
C GLU A 410 8.69 -16.97 -10.61
N VAL A 411 8.74 -15.70 -11.00
CA VAL A 411 9.99 -15.00 -11.33
C VAL A 411 10.89 -14.93 -10.09
N LYS A 412 12.06 -15.56 -10.14
CA LYS A 412 13.13 -15.46 -9.14
C LYS A 412 14.31 -14.71 -9.74
N LEU A 413 14.81 -13.71 -9.02
CA LEU A 413 16.00 -12.97 -9.42
C LEU A 413 17.01 -12.94 -8.27
N GLU A 414 18.28 -12.80 -8.64
CA GLU A 414 19.38 -12.57 -7.70
C GLU A 414 19.59 -11.07 -7.54
N ALA A 415 19.64 -10.60 -6.30
CA ALA A 415 19.91 -9.22 -5.92
C ALA A 415 21.14 -9.19 -5.02
N HIS A 416 22.07 -8.29 -5.32
CA HIS A 416 23.25 -8.02 -4.51
C HIS A 416 23.08 -6.69 -3.80
N ILE A 417 23.26 -6.73 -2.49
CA ILE A 417 23.31 -5.53 -1.66
C ILE A 417 24.70 -5.42 -1.03
N LYS A 418 25.19 -4.20 -0.90
CA LYS A 418 26.44 -3.94 -0.21
C LYS A 418 26.17 -3.71 1.27
N VAL A 419 26.91 -4.41 2.12
CA VAL A 419 26.80 -4.28 3.57
C VAL A 419 28.19 -4.01 4.13
N PRO A 420 28.34 -3.16 5.17
CA PRO A 420 29.63 -2.97 5.80
C PRO A 420 30.20 -4.29 6.33
N SER A 421 31.51 -4.52 6.16
CA SER A 421 32.19 -5.76 6.56
C SER A 421 31.96 -6.10 8.04
N PHE A 422 31.97 -5.08 8.91
CA PHE A 422 31.69 -5.21 10.34
C PHE A 422 30.26 -5.68 10.65
N ALA A 423 29.29 -5.38 9.77
CA ALA A 423 27.89 -5.77 9.94
C ALA A 423 27.61 -7.14 9.32
N ALA A 424 28.40 -7.58 8.34
CA ALA A 424 28.23 -8.85 7.65
C ALA A 424 28.25 -10.06 8.60
N GLY A 425 29.16 -10.07 9.58
CA GLY A 425 29.21 -11.13 10.60
C GLY A 425 27.92 -11.22 11.43
N ARG A 426 27.23 -10.09 11.66
CA ARG A 426 25.93 -10.06 12.35
C ARG A 426 24.78 -10.51 11.48
N VAL A 427 24.83 -10.25 10.17
CA VAL A 427 23.87 -10.77 9.19
C VAL A 427 23.95 -12.30 9.12
N ILE A 428 25.16 -12.87 9.16
CA ILE A 428 25.38 -14.33 9.21
C ILE A 428 24.92 -14.91 10.56
N GLY A 429 25.34 -14.29 11.67
CA GLY A 429 25.07 -14.74 13.03
C GLY A 429 25.96 -15.92 13.47
N LYS A 430 25.97 -16.21 14.78
CA LYS A 430 26.78 -17.29 15.36
C LYS A 430 26.37 -18.64 14.76
N GLY A 431 27.30 -19.30 14.06
CA GLY A 431 27.04 -20.58 13.38
C GLY A 431 26.01 -20.50 12.24
N GLY A 432 25.77 -19.33 11.66
CA GLY A 432 24.80 -19.15 10.58
C GLY A 432 23.33 -19.09 11.03
N LYS A 433 23.06 -19.02 12.35
CA LYS A 433 21.68 -19.02 12.87
C LYS A 433 20.84 -17.86 12.35
N THR A 434 21.40 -16.65 12.29
CA THR A 434 20.67 -15.45 11.86
C THR A 434 20.36 -15.50 10.37
N VAL A 435 21.31 -15.92 9.53
CA VAL A 435 21.04 -16.08 8.09
C VAL A 435 20.03 -17.22 7.83
N ASN A 436 20.09 -18.32 8.59
CA ASN A 436 19.09 -19.40 8.46
C ASN A 436 17.70 -18.93 8.89
N GLU A 437 17.59 -18.14 9.97
CA GLU A 437 16.33 -17.53 10.39
C GLU A 437 15.80 -16.54 9.35
N LEU A 438 16.67 -15.71 8.77
CA LEU A 438 16.31 -14.81 7.67
C LEU A 438 15.76 -15.59 6.47
N GLN A 439 16.42 -16.67 6.07
CA GLN A 439 15.95 -17.52 4.96
C GLN A 439 14.60 -18.18 5.29
N ASN A 440 14.44 -18.71 6.50
CA ASN A 440 13.18 -19.34 6.93
C ASN A 440 12.01 -18.35 6.97
N LEU A 441 12.24 -17.11 7.43
CA LEU A 441 11.20 -16.09 7.54
C LEU A 441 10.84 -15.47 6.19
N THR A 442 11.82 -15.33 5.30
CA THR A 442 11.64 -14.62 4.03
C THR A 442 11.35 -15.54 2.85
N SER A 443 11.66 -16.84 2.98
CA SER A 443 11.70 -17.79 1.87
C SER A 443 12.65 -17.38 0.73
N ALA A 444 13.54 -16.40 0.97
CA ALA A 444 14.63 -16.06 0.07
C ALA A 444 15.88 -16.83 0.46
N GLU A 445 16.70 -17.19 -0.51
CA GLU A 445 18.04 -17.71 -0.30
C GLU A 445 18.98 -16.53 -0.05
N VAL A 446 19.69 -16.52 1.07
CA VAL A 446 20.60 -15.45 1.46
C VAL A 446 22.00 -16.02 1.65
N VAL A 447 22.91 -15.62 0.77
CA VAL A 447 24.30 -16.09 0.78
C VAL A 447 25.22 -14.91 1.02
N VAL A 448 26.05 -15.04 2.05
CA VAL A 448 27.18 -14.12 2.31
C VAL A 448 28.46 -14.87 1.98
N PRO A 449 29.08 -14.67 0.81
CA PRO A 449 30.29 -15.38 0.44
C PRO A 449 31.44 -15.03 1.41
N ARG A 450 32.12 -16.07 1.90
CA ARG A 450 33.10 -15.96 2.99
C ARG A 450 34.48 -15.45 2.54
N ASP A 451 34.80 -15.59 1.26
CA ASP A 451 36.12 -15.30 0.69
C ASP A 451 36.18 -13.96 -0.08
N GLN A 452 35.27 -13.03 0.20
CA GLN A 452 35.30 -11.69 -0.41
C GLN A 452 36.25 -10.76 0.35
N THR A 453 37.19 -10.14 -0.36
CA THR A 453 37.90 -8.95 0.13
C THR A 453 36.91 -7.78 0.18
N PRO A 454 36.81 -7.05 1.31
CA PRO A 454 36.02 -5.83 1.38
C PRO A 454 36.43 -4.86 0.26
N ASP A 455 35.45 -4.13 -0.29
CA ASP A 455 35.73 -3.10 -1.29
C ASP A 455 36.43 -1.87 -0.66
N GLU A 456 36.74 -0.85 -1.48
CA GLU A 456 37.39 0.39 -1.02
C GLU A 456 36.61 1.12 0.10
N ASN A 457 35.31 0.85 0.25
CA ASN A 457 34.45 1.42 1.28
C ASN A 457 34.23 0.46 2.46
N ASP A 458 35.04 -0.60 2.57
CA ASP A 458 34.93 -1.66 3.58
C ASP A 458 33.54 -2.35 3.56
N GLN A 459 32.99 -2.55 2.36
CA GLN A 459 31.70 -3.24 2.15
C GLN A 459 31.91 -4.60 1.51
N VAL A 460 31.06 -5.54 1.88
CA VAL A 460 30.97 -6.89 1.30
C VAL A 460 29.60 -7.09 0.67
N VAL A 461 29.53 -7.98 -0.32
CA VAL A 461 28.28 -8.23 -1.04
C VAL A 461 27.50 -9.37 -0.40
N VAL A 462 26.24 -9.12 -0.08
CA VAL A 462 25.25 -10.14 0.28
C VAL A 462 24.39 -10.44 -0.93
N LYS A 463 24.31 -11.71 -1.28
CA LYS A 463 23.49 -12.22 -2.39
C LYS A 463 22.15 -12.70 -1.85
N ILE A 464 21.07 -12.26 -2.48
CA ILE A 464 19.70 -12.56 -2.10
C ILE A 464 18.98 -13.07 -3.35
N THR A 465 18.56 -14.32 -3.34
CA THR A 465 17.86 -14.94 -4.47
C THR A 465 16.46 -15.32 -4.05
N GLY A 466 15.45 -14.86 -4.79
CA GLY A 466 14.06 -15.13 -4.45
C GLY A 466 13.07 -14.41 -5.36
N HIS A 467 11.79 -14.66 -5.10
CA HIS A 467 10.70 -13.89 -5.68
C HIS A 467 10.73 -12.45 -5.17
N PHE A 468 10.07 -11.55 -5.90
CA PHE A 468 10.09 -10.11 -5.59
C PHE A 468 9.96 -9.85 -4.09
N TYR A 469 8.93 -10.39 -3.45
CA TYR A 469 8.66 -10.15 -2.04
C TYR A 469 9.58 -10.81 -1.05
N ALA A 470 9.98 -12.06 -1.32
CA ALA A 470 10.98 -12.75 -0.51
C ALA A 470 12.28 -11.93 -0.48
N SER A 471 12.72 -11.46 -1.65
CA SER A 471 13.92 -10.63 -1.80
C SER A 471 13.78 -9.26 -1.13
N GLN A 472 12.62 -8.59 -1.26
CA GLN A 472 12.37 -7.31 -0.58
C GLN A 472 12.39 -7.44 0.95
N LEU A 473 11.74 -8.47 1.49
CA LEU A 473 11.70 -8.67 2.94
C LEU A 473 13.10 -9.01 3.48
N ALA A 474 13.87 -9.82 2.77
CA ALA A 474 15.26 -10.12 3.10
C ALA A 474 16.13 -8.85 3.08
N GLN A 475 16.03 -8.02 2.03
CA GLN A 475 16.74 -6.75 1.96
C GLN A 475 16.42 -5.85 3.16
N ARG A 476 15.13 -5.66 3.47
CA ARG A 476 14.71 -4.82 4.60
C ARG A 476 15.23 -5.35 5.94
N LYS A 477 15.18 -6.67 6.15
CA LYS A 477 15.67 -7.29 7.39
C LYS A 477 17.18 -7.16 7.54
N ILE A 478 17.92 -7.30 6.45
CA ILE A 478 19.37 -7.09 6.45
C ILE A 478 19.68 -5.62 6.76
N GLN A 479 18.94 -4.67 6.20
CA GLN A 479 19.08 -3.25 6.56
C GLN A 479 18.74 -2.98 8.03
N GLU A 480 17.67 -3.58 8.57
CA GLU A 480 17.33 -3.49 10.00
C GLU A 480 18.50 -3.94 10.89
N ILE A 481 19.19 -5.04 10.53
CA ILE A 481 20.37 -5.55 11.23
C ILE A 481 21.52 -4.52 11.15
N ILE A 482 21.78 -3.96 9.97
CA ILE A 482 22.84 -2.95 9.77
C ILE A 482 22.57 -1.71 10.61
N SER A 483 21.34 -1.18 10.62
CA SER A 483 20.96 -0.02 11.43
C SER A 483 21.06 -0.28 12.94
N GLN A 484 20.81 -1.53 13.39
CA GLN A 484 21.02 -1.90 14.79
C GLN A 484 22.51 -1.95 15.15
N VAL A 485 23.35 -2.50 14.28
CA VAL A 485 24.80 -2.59 14.51
C VAL A 485 25.44 -1.20 14.50
N ARG A 486 25.06 -0.32 13.57
CA ARG A 486 25.52 1.08 13.53
C ARG A 486 25.20 1.84 14.82
N ARG A 487 24.01 1.63 15.41
CA ARG A 487 23.62 2.24 16.69
C ARG A 487 24.43 1.73 17.89
N GLN A 488 24.90 0.49 17.84
CA GLN A 488 25.73 -0.09 18.91
C GLN A 488 27.20 0.34 18.83
N GLN A 489 27.67 0.82 17.66
CA GLN A 489 29.05 1.25 17.42
C GLN A 489 29.29 2.76 17.57
N GLN A 490 28.26 3.60 17.74
CA GLN A 490 28.50 5.01 18.09
C GLN A 490 29.22 5.07 19.44
N PRO A 491 30.46 5.61 19.50
CA PRO A 491 31.19 5.65 20.75
C PRO A 491 30.45 6.54 21.75
N LYS A 492 30.29 6.06 22.98
CA LYS A 492 30.11 6.97 24.13
C LYS A 492 31.27 7.96 24.05
N ALA A 493 30.98 9.23 23.80
CA ALA A 493 32.00 10.28 23.85
C ALA A 493 32.78 10.14 25.15
N SER A 494 34.06 9.81 25.04
CA SER A 494 34.98 9.65 26.15
C SER A 494 35.06 10.98 26.89
N ALA A 495 34.58 11.01 28.12
CA ALA A 495 34.81 12.10 29.06
C ALA A 495 36.30 12.09 29.47
N THR A 496 37.17 12.57 28.59
CA THR A 496 38.52 12.99 28.95
C THR A 496 38.45 14.42 29.43
N GLY A 497 38.21 14.60 30.73
CA GLY A 497 38.43 15.88 31.40
C GLY A 497 39.92 16.24 31.41
N PRO A 498 40.28 17.54 31.40
CA PRO A 498 41.67 17.96 31.39
C PRO A 498 42.37 17.61 32.73
N PRO A 499 43.69 17.40 32.73
CA PRO A 499 44.41 17.00 33.94
C PRO A 499 44.48 18.18 34.91
N VAL A 500 44.01 17.95 36.14
CA VAL A 500 44.13 18.92 37.23
C VAL A 500 45.60 19.01 37.64
N ALA A 501 46.21 20.17 37.38
CA ALA A 501 47.55 20.49 37.86
C ALA A 501 47.56 20.57 39.39
N ARG A 502 48.31 19.66 40.01
CA ARG A 502 48.58 19.62 41.45
C ARG A 502 49.56 20.74 41.79
N ARG A 503 49.11 21.81 42.45
CA ARG A 503 50.01 22.77 43.11
C ARG A 503 50.08 22.47 44.60
N LYS A 504 51.34 22.41 45.07
CA LYS A 504 51.77 22.28 46.47
C LYS A 504 51.34 23.47 47.31
#